data_AF-A0A430HDR3-F1
#
_entry.id   AF-A0A430HDR3-F1
#
_cell.length_a   1.000
_cell.length_b   1.000
_cell.length_c   1.000
_cell.angle_alpha   90.00
_cell.angle_beta   90.00
_cell.angle_gamma   90.00
#
_symmetry.space_group_name_H-M   'P 1'
#
loop_
_entity.id
_entity.type
_entity.pdbx_description
1 polymer ?
#
loop_
_entity_poly.entity_id
_entity_poly.type
_entity_poly.pdbx_seq_one_letter_code
_entity_poly.pdbx_strand_id
1 'polypeptide(L)'
;MSRMTREQAIGKLSAGVSADLASCQDILALLGRQFDAALRHRSAELTELAALLAPLLDAMEQRRVQRVTLVRALCGATAGMDTLIATLPAAQREALTAAWQALEQLVIECKRLNVRNSALLTEQFSIMQRVLHGEETLYEAR
;
A
#
# COMPACT_ATOMS: atom_id res chain seq x y z
N MET A 1 -25.07 -21.92 -7.74
CA MET A 1 -24.04 -20.87 -7.93
C MET A 1 -23.16 -21.31 -9.10
N SER A 2 -23.20 -20.60 -10.23
CA SER A 2 -22.39 -20.98 -11.40
C SER A 2 -20.90 -20.87 -11.08
N ARG A 3 -20.14 -21.91 -11.44
CA ARG A 3 -18.68 -21.94 -11.28
C ARG A 3 -18.08 -20.87 -12.20
N MET A 4 -17.28 -19.99 -11.63
CA MET A 4 -16.58 -18.92 -12.37
C MET A 4 -15.69 -19.51 -13.46
N THR A 5 -15.80 -18.98 -14.69
CA THR A 5 -14.99 -19.45 -15.82
C THR A 5 -13.56 -18.91 -15.73
N ARG A 6 -12.62 -19.53 -16.47
CA ARG A 6 -11.23 -19.06 -16.56
C ARG A 6 -11.16 -17.62 -17.07
N GLU A 7 -11.95 -17.28 -18.07
CA GLU A 7 -12.01 -15.94 -18.65
C GLU A 7 -12.51 -14.91 -17.63
N GLN A 8 -13.59 -15.22 -16.91
CA GLN A 8 -14.08 -14.38 -15.81
C GLN A 8 -13.03 -14.18 -14.72
N ALA A 9 -12.23 -15.22 -14.43
CA ALA A 9 -11.14 -15.15 -13.47
C ALA A 9 -10.00 -14.24 -13.92
N ILE A 10 -9.56 -14.37 -15.16
CA ILE A 10 -8.56 -13.47 -15.74
C ILE A 10 -9.09 -12.03 -15.77
N GLY A 11 -10.33 -11.81 -16.19
CA GLY A 11 -10.95 -10.48 -16.18
C GLY A 11 -11.00 -9.85 -14.79
N LYS A 12 -11.39 -10.62 -13.77
CA LYS A 12 -11.42 -10.16 -12.37
C LYS A 12 -10.02 -9.82 -11.84
N LEU A 13 -9.01 -10.62 -12.21
CA LEU A 13 -7.61 -10.38 -11.87
C LEU A 13 -7.08 -9.09 -12.49
N SER A 14 -7.29 -8.90 -13.80
CA SER A 14 -6.87 -7.69 -14.50
C SER A 14 -7.54 -6.44 -13.93
N ALA A 15 -8.85 -6.50 -13.67
CA ALA A 15 -9.58 -5.40 -13.02
C ALA A 15 -9.03 -5.10 -11.61
N GLY A 16 -8.69 -6.13 -10.85
CA GLY A 16 -8.06 -5.98 -9.53
C GLY A 16 -6.70 -5.29 -9.59
N VAL A 17 -5.86 -5.62 -10.58
CA VAL A 17 -4.56 -4.97 -10.79
C VAL A 17 -4.75 -3.50 -11.17
N SER A 18 -5.69 -3.17 -12.07
CA SER A 18 -6.01 -1.78 -12.41
C SER A 18 -6.52 -0.98 -11.20
N ALA A 19 -7.36 -1.59 -10.36
CA ALA A 19 -7.86 -0.95 -9.14
C ALA A 19 -6.74 -0.72 -8.10
N ASP A 20 -5.80 -1.65 -7.98
CA ASP A 20 -4.62 -1.49 -7.12
C ASP A 20 -3.68 -0.39 -7.62
N LEU A 21 -3.49 -0.26 -8.94
CA LEU A 21 -2.73 0.85 -9.54
C LEU A 21 -3.32 2.21 -9.15
N ALA A 22 -4.64 2.39 -9.30
CA ALA A 22 -5.32 3.61 -8.90
C ALA A 22 -5.20 3.86 -7.39
N SER A 23 -5.43 2.83 -6.56
CA SER A 23 -5.32 2.94 -5.11
C SER A 23 -3.91 3.32 -4.67
N CYS A 24 -2.86 2.78 -5.32
CA CYS A 24 -1.49 3.17 -5.05
C CYS A 24 -1.23 4.65 -5.33
N GLN A 25 -1.76 5.19 -6.43
CA GLN A 25 -1.61 6.62 -6.75
C GLN A 25 -2.27 7.51 -5.69
N ASP A 26 -3.49 7.14 -5.26
CA ASP A 26 -4.18 7.84 -4.18
C ASP A 26 -3.39 7.78 -2.86
N ILE A 27 -2.86 6.59 -2.52
CA ILE A 27 -2.03 6.41 -1.33
C ILE A 27 -0.75 7.25 -1.41
N LEU A 28 -0.08 7.33 -2.56
CA LEU A 28 1.11 8.18 -2.73
C LEU A 28 0.80 9.65 -2.46
N ALA A 29 -0.33 10.16 -2.98
CA ALA A 29 -0.76 11.53 -2.73
C ALA A 29 -1.05 11.76 -1.23
N LEU A 30 -1.74 10.83 -0.58
CA LEU A 30 -2.03 10.91 0.86
C LEU A 30 -0.77 10.82 1.72
N LEU A 31 0.20 9.98 1.36
CA LEU A 31 1.50 9.91 2.04
C LEU A 31 2.31 11.20 1.87
N GLY A 32 2.22 11.86 0.72
CA GLY A 32 2.79 13.20 0.52
C GLY A 32 2.19 14.22 1.48
N ARG A 33 0.86 14.24 1.59
CA ARG A 33 0.14 15.14 2.52
C ARG A 33 0.43 14.83 3.99
N GLN A 34 0.54 13.55 4.36
CA GLN A 34 0.86 13.13 5.72
C GLN A 34 2.24 13.64 6.14
N PHE A 35 3.22 13.59 5.24
CA PHE A 35 4.54 14.14 5.49
C PHE A 35 4.48 15.66 5.76
N ASP A 36 3.74 16.39 4.92
CA ASP A 36 3.55 17.84 5.06
C ASP A 36 2.86 18.23 6.38
N ALA A 37 1.85 17.46 6.77
CA ALA A 37 1.11 17.63 8.01
C ALA A 37 1.96 17.32 9.24
N ALA A 38 2.81 16.28 9.18
CA ALA A 38 3.74 15.92 10.23
C ALA A 38 4.80 17.01 10.47
N LEU A 39 5.35 17.58 9.39
CA LEU A 39 6.31 18.69 9.49
C LEU A 39 5.71 19.96 10.10
N ARG A 40 4.42 20.22 9.87
CA ARG A 40 3.71 21.40 10.39
C ARG A 40 2.88 21.13 11.63
N HIS A 41 3.07 19.98 12.28
CA HIS A 41 2.39 19.60 13.52
C HIS A 41 0.85 19.67 13.44
N ARG A 42 0.27 19.35 12.27
CA ARG A 42 -1.18 19.43 12.04
C ARG A 42 -1.89 18.14 12.46
N SER A 43 -2.02 17.93 13.76
CA SER A 43 -2.55 16.68 14.33
C SER A 43 -3.96 16.32 13.85
N ALA A 44 -4.85 17.29 13.67
CA ALA A 44 -6.19 17.04 13.14
C ALA A 44 -6.15 16.50 11.70
N GLU A 45 -5.33 17.09 10.82
CA GLU A 45 -5.17 16.60 9.45
C GLU A 45 -4.53 15.19 9.45
N LEU A 46 -3.59 14.90 10.36
CA LEU A 46 -3.01 13.56 10.47
C LEU A 46 -4.08 12.50 10.81
N THR A 47 -5.04 12.82 11.67
CA THR A 47 -6.17 11.93 11.97
C THR A 47 -7.07 11.73 10.75
N GLU A 48 -7.41 12.80 10.03
CA GLU A 48 -8.21 12.71 8.80
C GLU A 48 -7.51 11.87 7.73
N LEU A 49 -6.22 12.09 7.51
CA LEU A 49 -5.42 11.33 6.55
C LEU A 49 -5.35 9.85 6.90
N ALA A 50 -5.25 9.50 8.19
CA ALA A 50 -5.31 8.11 8.64
C ALA A 50 -6.67 7.46 8.31
N ALA A 51 -7.77 8.19 8.51
CA ALA A 51 -9.11 7.71 8.18
C ALA A 51 -9.33 7.53 6.66
N LEU A 52 -8.62 8.30 5.82
CA LEU A 52 -8.63 8.13 4.37
C LEU A 52 -7.73 6.97 3.90
N LEU A 53 -6.57 6.79 4.52
CA LEU A 53 -5.61 5.75 4.14
C LEU A 53 -6.09 4.33 4.51
N ALA A 54 -6.69 4.16 5.69
CA ALA A 54 -7.12 2.85 6.19
C ALA A 54 -8.00 2.06 5.19
N PRO A 55 -9.12 2.60 4.67
CA PRO A 55 -9.98 1.84 3.75
C PRO A 55 -9.29 1.51 2.41
N LEU A 56 -8.37 2.35 1.94
CA LEU A 56 -7.61 2.06 0.72
C LEU A 56 -6.68 0.87 0.91
N LEU A 57 -5.97 0.83 2.04
CA LEU A 57 -5.06 -0.27 2.40
C LEU A 57 -5.83 -1.59 2.61
N ASP A 58 -6.97 -1.53 3.31
CA ASP A 58 -7.83 -2.71 3.51
C ASP A 58 -8.36 -3.26 2.18
N ALA A 59 -8.81 -2.38 1.28
CA ALA A 59 -9.28 -2.79 -0.04
C ALA A 59 -8.15 -3.41 -0.88
N MET A 60 -6.93 -2.87 -0.80
CA MET A 60 -5.76 -3.45 -1.46
C MET A 60 -5.42 -4.85 -0.92
N GLU A 61 -5.47 -5.06 0.39
CA GLU A 61 -5.21 -6.39 0.97
C GLU A 61 -6.29 -7.40 0.55
N GLN A 62 -7.57 -7.01 0.56
CA GLN A 62 -8.65 -7.87 0.07
C GLN A 62 -8.45 -8.28 -1.39
N ARG A 63 -8.04 -7.34 -2.26
CA ARG A 63 -7.73 -7.62 -3.67
C ARG A 63 -6.48 -8.48 -3.81
N ARG A 64 -5.45 -8.28 -2.99
CA ARG A 64 -4.27 -9.15 -2.94
C ARG A 64 -4.65 -10.58 -2.60
N VAL A 65 -5.44 -10.79 -1.53
CA VAL A 65 -5.90 -12.13 -1.13
C VAL A 65 -6.69 -12.78 -2.27
N GLN A 66 -7.65 -12.06 -2.85
CA GLN A 66 -8.43 -12.56 -3.99
C GLN A 66 -7.55 -12.93 -5.18
N ARG A 67 -6.58 -12.08 -5.52
CA ARG A 67 -5.62 -12.33 -6.61
C ARG A 67 -4.83 -13.61 -6.37
N VAL A 68 -4.26 -13.78 -5.18
CA VAL A 68 -3.51 -15.00 -4.81
C VAL A 68 -4.39 -16.23 -4.91
N THR A 69 -5.63 -16.18 -4.39
CA THR A 69 -6.57 -17.30 -4.49
C THR A 69 -6.88 -17.68 -5.93
N LEU A 70 -7.14 -16.69 -6.80
CA LEU A 70 -7.46 -16.94 -8.21
C LEU A 70 -6.26 -17.49 -8.99
N VAL A 71 -5.07 -16.91 -8.82
CA VAL A 71 -3.85 -17.41 -9.45
C VAL A 71 -3.61 -18.86 -9.06
N ARG A 72 -3.71 -19.19 -7.77
CA ARG A 72 -3.49 -20.56 -7.29
C ARG A 72 -4.50 -21.55 -7.82
N ALA A 73 -5.76 -21.13 -7.93
CA ALA A 73 -6.82 -21.95 -8.51
C ALA A 73 -6.63 -22.20 -10.02
N LEU A 74 -6.03 -21.25 -10.75
CA LEU A 74 -5.85 -21.33 -12.20
C LEU A 74 -4.54 -21.99 -12.63
N CYS A 75 -3.49 -21.90 -11.81
CA CYS A 75 -2.12 -22.21 -12.20
C CYS A 75 -1.39 -23.15 -11.21
N GLY A 76 -2.01 -23.50 -10.07
CA GLY A 76 -1.45 -24.41 -9.07
C GLY A 76 -1.13 -23.72 -7.73
N ALA A 77 -1.06 -24.50 -6.66
CA ALA A 77 -1.04 -24.00 -5.28
C ALA A 77 0.11 -23.03 -4.93
N THR A 78 1.23 -23.10 -5.65
CA THR A 78 2.41 -22.25 -5.46
C THR A 78 2.59 -21.18 -6.53
N ALA A 79 1.67 -21.09 -7.50
CA ALA A 79 1.80 -20.19 -8.64
C ALA A 79 1.70 -18.71 -8.25
N GLY A 80 2.45 -17.89 -8.97
CA GLY A 80 2.45 -16.43 -8.90
C GLY A 80 1.82 -15.77 -10.13
N MET A 81 1.78 -14.43 -10.13
CA MET A 81 1.24 -13.64 -11.24
C MET A 81 2.05 -13.84 -12.52
N ASP A 82 3.37 -13.98 -12.41
CA ASP A 82 4.29 -14.36 -13.48
C ASP A 82 3.86 -15.66 -14.19
N THR A 83 3.53 -16.69 -13.40
CA THR A 83 3.06 -17.99 -13.90
C THR A 83 1.74 -17.82 -14.66
N LEU A 84 0.79 -17.06 -14.11
CA LEU A 84 -0.48 -16.78 -14.78
C LEU A 84 -0.26 -16.02 -16.09
N ILE A 85 0.51 -14.93 -16.06
CA ILE A 85 0.78 -14.04 -17.19
C ILE A 85 1.41 -14.83 -18.35
N ALA A 86 2.31 -15.78 -18.05
CA ALA A 86 2.93 -16.63 -19.06
C ALA A 86 1.90 -17.49 -19.83
N THR A 87 0.77 -17.84 -19.21
CA THR A 87 -0.32 -18.62 -19.86
C THR A 87 -1.23 -17.80 -20.77
N LEU A 88 -1.10 -16.47 -20.80
CA LEU A 88 -2.02 -15.60 -21.54
C LEU A 88 -1.62 -15.47 -23.03
N PRO A 89 -2.60 -15.16 -23.92
CA PRO A 89 -2.33 -14.75 -25.29
C PRO A 89 -1.45 -13.49 -25.33
N ALA A 90 -0.66 -13.31 -26.41
CA ALA A 90 0.38 -12.28 -26.51
C ALA A 90 -0.08 -10.87 -26.09
N ALA A 91 -1.18 -10.37 -26.66
CA ALA A 91 -1.68 -9.03 -26.35
C ALA A 91 -2.08 -8.85 -24.88
N GLN A 92 -2.76 -9.85 -24.29
CA GLN A 92 -3.16 -9.80 -22.86
C GLN A 92 -1.95 -9.94 -21.94
N ARG A 93 -1.00 -10.79 -22.32
CA ARG A 93 0.27 -10.97 -21.61
C ARG A 93 1.05 -9.67 -21.54
N GLU A 94 1.24 -8.97 -22.65
CA GLU A 94 1.96 -7.68 -22.67
C GLU A 94 1.28 -6.65 -21.77
N ALA A 95 -0.03 -6.45 -21.94
CA ALA A 95 -0.79 -5.47 -21.16
C ALA A 95 -0.74 -5.77 -19.65
N LEU A 96 -0.97 -7.02 -19.24
CA LEU A 96 -0.96 -7.40 -17.83
C LEU A 96 0.46 -7.39 -17.24
N THR A 97 1.49 -7.71 -18.03
CA THR A 97 2.90 -7.60 -17.60
C THR A 97 3.24 -6.16 -17.26
N ALA A 98 2.92 -5.22 -18.15
CA ALA A 98 3.19 -3.80 -17.93
C ALA A 98 2.44 -3.27 -16.69
N ALA A 99 1.16 -3.62 -16.55
CA ALA A 99 0.36 -3.21 -15.40
C ALA A 99 0.89 -3.81 -14.08
N TRP A 100 1.31 -5.08 -14.11
CA TRP A 100 1.85 -5.76 -12.92
C TRP A 100 3.19 -5.16 -12.48
N GLN A 101 4.10 -4.91 -13.42
CA GLN A 101 5.39 -4.27 -13.13
C GLN A 101 5.19 -2.86 -12.58
N ALA A 102 4.30 -2.06 -13.18
CA ALA A 102 3.97 -0.73 -12.68
C ALA A 102 3.42 -0.79 -11.24
N LEU A 103 2.57 -1.77 -10.94
CA LEU A 103 2.02 -1.95 -9.61
C LEU A 103 3.11 -2.30 -8.59
N GLU A 104 4.03 -3.20 -8.94
CA GLU A 104 5.16 -3.56 -8.06
C GLU A 104 6.00 -2.33 -7.70
N GLN A 105 6.33 -1.49 -8.69
CA GLN A 105 7.08 -0.26 -8.46
C GLN A 105 6.33 0.72 -7.55
N LEU A 106 5.04 0.94 -7.80
CA LEU A 106 4.24 1.84 -6.97
C LEU A 106 4.09 1.33 -5.54
N VAL A 107 3.90 0.03 -5.34
CA VAL A 107 3.82 -0.56 -3.98
C VAL A 107 5.14 -0.39 -3.22
N ILE A 108 6.29 -0.55 -3.89
CA ILE A 108 7.60 -0.30 -3.29
C ILE A 108 7.72 1.16 -2.85
N GLU A 109 7.31 2.10 -3.71
CA GLU A 109 7.37 3.52 -3.39
C GLU A 109 6.42 3.91 -2.24
N CYS A 110 5.19 3.40 -2.23
CA CYS A 110 4.26 3.58 -1.10
C CYS A 110 4.88 3.10 0.21
N LYS A 111 5.52 1.92 0.22
CA LYS A 111 6.20 1.39 1.41
C LYS A 111 7.34 2.28 1.87
N ARG A 112 8.18 2.74 0.93
CA ARG A 112 9.31 3.64 1.23
C ARG A 112 8.82 4.94 1.88
N LEU A 113 7.79 5.56 1.32
CA LEU A 113 7.20 6.79 1.87
C LEU A 113 6.51 6.55 3.21
N ASN A 114 5.80 5.43 3.38
CA ASN A 114 5.16 5.08 4.65
C ASN A 114 6.18 4.90 5.78
N VAL A 115 7.29 4.21 5.52
CA VAL A 115 8.40 4.06 6.49
C VAL A 115 8.98 5.42 6.86
N ARG A 116 9.29 6.26 5.87
CA ARG A 116 9.79 7.62 6.10
C ARG A 116 8.86 8.44 6.98
N ASN A 117 7.56 8.44 6.67
CA ASN A 117 6.57 9.22 7.41
C ASN A 117 6.40 8.69 8.85
N SER A 118 6.41 7.37 9.04
CA SER A 118 6.30 6.75 10.37
C SER A 118 7.50 7.08 11.25
N ALA A 119 8.70 7.10 10.68
CA ALA A 119 9.91 7.54 11.38
C ALA A 119 9.80 9.00 11.83
N LEU A 120 9.37 9.90 10.94
CA LEU A 120 9.17 11.31 11.26
C LEU A 120 8.13 11.50 12.38
N LEU A 121 6.98 10.84 12.29
CA LEU A 121 5.93 10.94 13.31
C LEU A 121 6.42 10.46 14.68
N THR A 122 7.20 9.38 14.70
CA THR A 122 7.79 8.84 15.95
C THR A 122 8.78 9.83 16.55
N GLU A 123 9.67 10.40 15.75
CA GLU A 123 10.64 11.41 16.20
C GLU A 123 9.95 12.65 16.77
N GLN A 124 8.94 13.17 16.05
CA GLN A 124 8.16 14.33 16.49
C GLN A 124 7.42 14.07 17.81
N PHE A 125 6.87 12.86 17.98
CA PHE A 125 6.26 12.45 19.24
C PHE A 125 7.29 12.42 20.38
N SER A 126 8.46 11.82 20.17
CA SER A 126 9.55 11.78 21.17
C SER A 126 10.03 13.18 21.56
N ILE A 127 10.15 14.11 20.61
CA ILE A 127 10.52 15.51 20.89
C ILE A 127 9.45 16.18 21.75
N MET A 128 8.18 16.03 21.40
CA MET A 128 7.07 16.62 22.17
C MET A 128 6.99 16.06 23.59
N GLN A 129 7.20 14.75 23.77
CA GLN A 129 7.25 14.11 25.08
C GLN A 129 8.36 14.73 25.95
N ARG A 130 9.55 14.93 25.40
CA ARG A 130 10.67 15.56 26.11
C ARG A 130 10.40 17.04 26.46
N VAL A 131 9.74 17.79 25.58
CA VAL A 131 9.35 19.18 25.87
C VAL A 131 8.30 19.24 26.99
N LEU A 132 7.33 18.33 26.99
CA LEU A 132 6.23 18.33 27.96
C LEU A 132 6.64 17.81 29.33
N HIS A 133 7.55 16.83 29.38
CA HIS A 133 7.98 16.17 30.62
C HIS A 133 9.35 16.65 31.12
N GLY A 134 10.02 17.51 30.35
CA GLY A 134 11.39 17.96 30.63
C GLY A 134 12.42 16.86 30.31
N GLU A 135 13.66 17.28 30.05
CA GLU A 135 14.78 16.40 30.35
C GLU A 135 14.88 16.37 31.88
N GLU A 136 14.89 15.20 32.51
CA GLU A 136 15.50 15.05 33.84
C GLU A 136 17.00 15.34 33.68
N THR A 137 17.36 16.60 33.39
CA THR A 137 18.70 17.11 33.61
C THR A 137 18.85 17.17 35.11
N LEU A 138 19.44 16.10 35.63
CA LEU A 138 20.09 16.01 36.92
C LEU A 138 21.10 17.17 37.04
N TYR A 139 20.60 18.36 37.36
CA TYR A 139 21.39 19.44 37.93
C TYR A 139 21.49 19.21 39.43
N GLU A 140 22.12 18.11 39.83
CA GLU A 140 22.77 18.08 41.14
C GLU A 140 24.14 18.73 40.98
N ALA A 141 24.09 20.06 41.05
CA ALA A 141 25.25 20.89 41.26
C ALA A 141 25.68 20.83 42.73
N ARG A 142 26.97 20.55 42.92
CA ARG A 142 27.83 20.81 44.11
C ARG A 142 27.86 19.76 45.20
#